data_AF-A0A0D9S0K0-F1
#
_entry.id   AF-A0A0D9S0K0-F1
#
_cell.length_a   1.000
_cell.length_b   1.000
_cell.length_c   1.000
_cell.angle_alpha   90.00
_cell.angle_beta   90.00
_cell.angle_gamma   90.00
#
_symmetry.space_group_name_H-M   'P 1'
#
loop_
_entity.id
_entity.type
_entity.pdbx_description
1 polymer ?
#
loop_
_entity_poly.entity_id
_entity_poly.type
_entity_poly.pdbx_seq_one_letter_code
_entity_poly.pdbx_strand_id
1 'polypeptide(L)'
;MAGPFSRLLSARPGIRLLALAGAGSLAAGFLLRPEPVRAASERRRLYPPSAEYPDLRKHNNCMASHLTPAVYARLCDKTTPTGWTLDQCIQTGVDNPGHPFIKTVGMVAGDEETYEVFADLFDPVIQERHNGYDPRTMKHTTDLDASKIRSGYFDERYVLSSRVRTGRSIRGLSLPPACTRAERREVERVVVDALSGLKGDLAGRYYRLSEMTEAEQQQLIDDHFLFDKPVSPLLTAAGMARDWPDARGIWHNNEKSFLIWVNEEDHTRVISMEKGGNMKRVFERFCRGLKEVGKDCV
;
A
#
# COMPACT_ATOMS: atom_id res chain seq x y z
N MET A 1 -47.82 -61.25 4.80
CA MET A 1 -46.91 -62.41 4.73
C MET A 1 -46.15 -62.35 3.41
N ALA A 2 -44.82 -62.58 3.47
CA ALA A 2 -43.84 -62.89 2.40
C ALA A 2 -43.57 -61.84 1.28
N GLY A 3 -42.32 -61.32 1.24
CA GLY A 3 -41.74 -60.42 0.21
C GLY A 3 -41.16 -61.18 -1.00
N PRO A 4 -39.98 -60.84 -1.57
CA PRO A 4 -39.19 -59.60 -1.66
C PRO A 4 -39.05 -59.14 -3.15
N PHE A 5 -38.34 -58.05 -3.50
CA PHE A 5 -37.43 -57.99 -4.67
C PHE A 5 -36.74 -56.61 -4.80
N SER A 6 -35.46 -56.68 -5.13
CA SER A 6 -34.40 -55.71 -4.87
C SER A 6 -34.43 -54.43 -5.72
N ARG A 7 -34.15 -53.29 -5.09
CA ARG A 7 -33.60 -52.13 -5.79
C ARG A 7 -32.13 -52.40 -6.13
N LEU A 8 -31.83 -52.69 -7.39
CA LEU A 8 -30.46 -52.62 -7.89
C LEU A 8 -30.11 -51.14 -8.08
N LEU A 9 -29.47 -50.54 -7.07
CA LEU A 9 -28.84 -49.22 -7.20
C LEU A 9 -27.41 -49.45 -7.70
N SER A 10 -27.17 -49.27 -9.01
CA SER A 10 -25.80 -49.07 -9.48
C SER A 10 -25.38 -47.65 -9.15
N ALA A 11 -24.28 -47.51 -8.41
CA ALA A 11 -23.75 -46.25 -7.96
C ALA A 11 -22.95 -45.56 -9.07
N ARG A 12 -23.53 -44.54 -9.69
CA ARG A 12 -22.80 -43.40 -10.25
C ARG A 12 -23.54 -42.12 -9.88
N PRO A 13 -22.89 -41.15 -9.22
CA PRO A 13 -23.55 -39.89 -8.89
C PRO A 13 -23.74 -39.09 -10.18
N GLY A 14 -24.99 -38.77 -10.53
CA GLY A 14 -25.31 -37.80 -11.59
C GLY A 14 -26.36 -38.21 -12.62
N ILE A 15 -26.73 -39.49 -12.75
CA ILE A 15 -27.71 -39.93 -13.75
C ILE A 15 -28.91 -40.56 -13.06
N ARG A 16 -30.11 -39.97 -13.25
CA ARG A 16 -31.39 -40.57 -12.87
C ARG A 16 -32.18 -40.87 -14.13
N LEU A 17 -32.57 -42.13 -14.30
CA LEU A 17 -33.44 -42.57 -15.38
C LEU A 17 -34.90 -42.42 -14.92
N LEU A 18 -35.72 -41.68 -15.66
CA LEU A 18 -37.16 -41.61 -15.42
C LEU A 18 -37.87 -42.39 -16.52
N ALA A 19 -38.60 -43.45 -16.13
CA ALA A 19 -39.46 -44.20 -17.02
C ALA A 19 -40.92 -43.93 -16.64
N LEU A 20 -41.70 -43.42 -17.60
CA LEU A 20 -43.15 -43.25 -17.48
C LEU A 20 -43.82 -44.28 -18.40
N ALA A 21 -44.65 -45.15 -17.81
CA ALA A 21 -45.42 -46.13 -18.55
C ALA A 21 -46.87 -45.62 -18.69
N GLY A 22 -47.28 -45.32 -19.93
CA GLY A 22 -48.68 -45.11 -20.32
C GLY A 22 -49.07 -46.17 -21.34
N ALA A 23 -50.35 -46.55 -21.36
CA ALA A 23 -50.88 -47.61 -22.21
C ALA A 23 -50.53 -47.38 -23.69
N GLY A 24 -49.49 -48.06 -24.17
CA GLY A 24 -49.12 -48.13 -25.58
C GLY A 24 -47.67 -47.75 -25.95
N SER A 25 -46.94 -46.98 -25.12
CA SER A 25 -45.57 -46.54 -25.49
C SER A 25 -44.67 -46.32 -24.28
N LEU A 26 -43.43 -46.85 -24.34
CA LEU A 26 -42.36 -46.58 -23.37
C LEU A 26 -41.46 -45.45 -23.92
N ALA A 27 -41.38 -44.33 -23.20
CA ALA A 27 -40.40 -43.27 -23.44
C ALA A 27 -39.39 -43.24 -22.28
N ALA A 28 -38.10 -43.32 -22.61
CA ALA A 28 -37.01 -43.18 -21.66
C ALA A 28 -36.30 -41.84 -21.89
N GLY A 29 -36.31 -40.96 -20.89
CA GLY A 29 -35.62 -39.67 -20.92
C GLY A 29 -34.44 -39.65 -19.94
N PHE A 30 -33.30 -39.15 -20.40
CA PHE A 30 -32.14 -38.87 -19.54
C PHE A 30 -32.26 -37.44 -18.99
N LEU A 31 -32.46 -37.30 -17.68
CA LEU A 31 -32.32 -36.00 -17.01
C LEU A 31 -30.86 -35.81 -16.62
N LEU A 32 -30.11 -35.10 -17.46
CA LEU A 32 -28.77 -34.61 -17.12
C LEU A 32 -28.94 -33.36 -16.25
N ARG A 33 -28.53 -33.44 -14.98
CA ARG A 33 -28.32 -32.24 -14.18
C ARG A 33 -27.07 -31.52 -14.72
N PRO A 34 -27.13 -30.22 -15.04
CA PRO A 34 -25.90 -29.47 -15.26
C PRO A 34 -25.16 -29.41 -13.92
N GLU A 35 -24.09 -30.19 -13.81
CA GLU A 35 -23.10 -29.98 -12.75
C GLU A 35 -22.49 -28.59 -12.96
N PRO A 36 -22.45 -27.72 -11.95
CA PRO A 36 -21.69 -26.49 -12.07
C PRO A 36 -20.23 -26.89 -12.23
N VAL A 37 -19.66 -26.66 -13.42
CA VAL A 37 -18.22 -26.75 -13.63
C VAL A 37 -17.59 -25.70 -12.73
N ARG A 38 -17.21 -26.09 -11.51
CA ARG A 38 -16.29 -25.32 -10.69
C ARG A 38 -14.96 -25.38 -11.42
N ALA A 39 -14.61 -24.32 -12.13
CA ALA A 39 -13.25 -24.05 -12.57
C ALA A 39 -12.41 -23.78 -11.31
N ALA A 40 -12.12 -24.82 -10.54
CA ALA A 40 -11.18 -24.80 -9.45
C ALA A 40 -9.80 -25.18 -10.01
N SER A 41 -9.26 -24.35 -10.90
CA SER A 41 -7.82 -24.13 -10.84
C SER A 41 -7.65 -23.01 -9.83
N GLU A 42 -7.32 -23.33 -8.58
CA GLU A 42 -6.59 -22.37 -7.74
C GLU A 42 -5.52 -21.74 -8.63
N ARG A 43 -5.41 -20.40 -8.66
CA ARG A 43 -4.46 -19.67 -9.53
C ARG A 43 -3.01 -20.01 -9.15
N ARG A 44 -2.58 -21.23 -9.44
CA ARG A 44 -1.21 -21.68 -9.32
C ARG A 44 -0.48 -21.21 -10.57
N ARG A 45 0.73 -20.67 -10.41
CA ARG A 45 1.55 -20.28 -11.55
C ARG A 45 1.74 -21.46 -12.49
N LEU A 46 1.73 -21.17 -13.80
CA LEU A 46 1.84 -22.18 -14.86
C LEU A 46 3.25 -22.78 -14.95
N TYR A 47 4.26 -22.00 -14.57
CA TYR A 47 5.67 -22.37 -14.67
C TYR A 47 6.29 -22.59 -13.28
N PRO A 48 7.36 -23.38 -13.17
CA PRO A 48 8.08 -23.54 -11.92
C PRO A 48 8.66 -22.18 -11.47
N PRO A 49 8.77 -21.90 -10.16
CA PRO A 49 9.23 -20.61 -9.66
C PRO A 49 10.58 -20.14 -10.20
N SER A 50 11.50 -21.06 -10.47
CA SER A 50 12.81 -20.73 -11.03
C SER A 50 12.77 -20.13 -12.44
N ALA A 51 11.71 -20.42 -13.20
CA ALA A 51 11.54 -19.86 -14.55
C ALA A 51 11.13 -18.39 -14.53
N GLU A 52 10.54 -17.92 -13.43
CA GLU A 52 10.09 -16.54 -13.22
C GLU A 52 11.08 -15.73 -12.36
N TYR A 53 12.19 -16.34 -11.91
CA TYR A 53 13.17 -15.67 -11.07
C TYR A 53 13.87 -14.54 -11.84
N PRO A 54 13.94 -13.31 -11.28
CA PRO A 54 14.47 -12.16 -12.00
C PRO A 54 15.99 -12.23 -12.20
N ASP A 55 16.47 -11.71 -13.33
CA ASP A 55 17.90 -11.50 -13.56
C ASP A 55 18.37 -10.22 -12.85
N LEU A 56 19.04 -10.39 -11.72
CA LEU A 56 19.50 -9.31 -10.84
C LEU A 56 21.03 -9.12 -10.87
N ARG A 57 21.73 -9.67 -11.87
CA ARG A 57 23.21 -9.68 -11.92
C ARG A 57 23.87 -8.30 -11.94
N LYS A 58 23.13 -7.26 -12.33
CA LYS A 58 23.63 -5.88 -12.46
C LYS A 58 22.92 -4.91 -11.50
N HIS A 59 22.24 -5.45 -10.48
CA HIS A 59 21.40 -4.66 -9.59
C HIS A 59 22.12 -4.32 -8.29
N ASN A 60 21.93 -3.09 -7.82
CA ASN A 60 22.45 -2.56 -6.58
C ASN A 60 21.31 -1.91 -5.77
N ASN A 61 20.41 -2.74 -5.25
CA ASN A 61 19.36 -2.35 -4.31
C ASN A 61 19.23 -3.42 -3.20
N CYS A 62 18.60 -3.06 -2.07
CA CYS A 62 18.50 -3.96 -0.90
C CYS A 62 17.75 -5.25 -1.24
N MET A 63 16.64 -5.16 -1.99
CA MET A 63 15.85 -6.31 -2.44
C MET A 63 16.73 -7.30 -3.21
N ALA A 64 17.50 -6.83 -4.19
CA ALA A 64 18.39 -7.69 -4.97
C ALA A 64 19.53 -8.31 -4.17
N SER A 65 19.92 -7.68 -3.04
CA SER A 65 20.95 -8.22 -2.15
C SER A 65 20.43 -9.36 -1.26
N HIS A 66 19.11 -9.49 -1.10
CA HIS A 66 18.47 -10.44 -0.19
C HIS A 66 17.53 -11.44 -0.87
N LEU A 67 17.10 -11.18 -2.11
CA LEU A 67 16.33 -12.14 -2.88
C LEU A 67 17.23 -13.32 -3.26
N THR A 68 16.78 -14.53 -2.92
CA THR A 68 17.44 -15.78 -3.29
C THR A 68 16.44 -16.69 -4.00
N PRO A 69 16.88 -17.64 -4.84
CA PRO A 69 15.98 -18.60 -5.48
C PRO A 69 15.08 -19.35 -4.49
N ALA A 70 15.60 -19.68 -3.31
CA ALA A 70 14.85 -20.36 -2.26
C ALA A 70 13.78 -19.46 -1.60
N VAL A 71 14.08 -18.18 -1.37
CA VAL A 71 13.09 -17.20 -0.86
C VAL A 71 12.02 -16.96 -1.92
N TYR A 72 12.40 -16.74 -3.18
CA TYR A 72 11.46 -16.52 -4.26
C TYR A 72 10.50 -17.71 -4.43
N ALA A 73 11.03 -18.94 -4.55
CA ALA A 73 10.21 -20.13 -4.71
C ALA A 73 9.25 -20.39 -3.54
N ARG A 74 9.60 -19.95 -2.33
CA ARG A 74 8.74 -20.07 -1.14
C ARG A 74 7.61 -19.03 -1.09
N LEU A 75 7.80 -17.89 -1.74
CA LEU A 75 6.92 -16.73 -1.62
C LEU A 75 6.12 -16.41 -2.89
N CYS A 76 6.56 -16.86 -4.08
CA CYS A 76 6.02 -16.43 -5.38
C CYS A 76 4.55 -16.78 -5.65
N ASP A 77 4.02 -17.82 -4.97
CA ASP A 77 2.62 -18.25 -5.04
C ASP A 77 1.76 -17.70 -3.88
N LYS A 78 2.36 -16.98 -2.93
CA LYS A 78 1.61 -16.35 -1.84
C LYS A 78 0.94 -15.06 -2.30
N THR A 79 -0.20 -14.76 -1.72
CA THR A 79 -0.94 -13.51 -1.91
C THR A 79 -1.38 -12.95 -0.57
N THR A 80 -1.44 -11.62 -0.47
CA THR A 80 -2.14 -10.95 0.64
C THR A 80 -3.65 -11.13 0.50
N PRO A 81 -4.47 -10.79 1.53
CA PRO A 81 -5.92 -10.89 1.44
C PRO A 81 -6.53 -10.07 0.30
N THR A 82 -5.90 -8.97 -0.11
CA THR A 82 -6.34 -8.12 -1.23
C THR A 82 -5.81 -8.61 -2.59
N GLY A 83 -4.97 -9.64 -2.60
CA GLY A 83 -4.40 -10.24 -3.81
C GLY A 83 -3.07 -9.65 -4.25
N TRP A 84 -2.37 -8.87 -3.40
CA TRP A 84 -1.03 -8.38 -3.68
C TRP A 84 -0.01 -9.53 -3.65
N THR A 85 0.97 -9.51 -4.56
CA THR A 85 1.92 -10.61 -4.80
C THR A 85 3.37 -10.19 -4.55
N LEU A 86 4.26 -11.18 -4.42
CA LEU A 86 5.70 -10.95 -4.32
C LEU A 86 6.25 -10.18 -5.53
N ASP A 87 5.88 -10.56 -6.75
CA ASP A 87 6.39 -9.91 -7.96
C ASP A 87 6.02 -8.44 -7.99
N GLN A 88 4.79 -8.09 -7.59
CA GLN A 88 4.37 -6.70 -7.48
C GLN A 88 5.15 -5.94 -6.40
N CYS A 89 5.54 -6.59 -5.30
CA CYS A 89 6.41 -5.97 -4.30
C CYS A 89 7.77 -5.58 -4.89
N ILE A 90 8.40 -6.49 -5.64
CA ILE A 90 9.79 -6.35 -6.09
C ILE A 90 9.94 -5.66 -7.45
N GLN A 91 8.84 -5.46 -8.19
CA GLN A 91 8.85 -4.95 -9.57
C GLN A 91 9.69 -3.69 -9.73
N THR A 92 9.54 -2.71 -8.85
CA THR A 92 10.33 -1.48 -8.91
C THR A 92 11.84 -1.73 -8.77
N GLY A 93 12.27 -2.69 -7.94
CA GLY A 93 13.68 -3.06 -7.84
C GLY A 93 14.18 -3.85 -9.02
N VAL A 94 13.34 -4.66 -9.67
CA VAL A 94 13.69 -5.38 -10.90
C VAL A 94 13.87 -4.39 -12.06
N ASP A 95 12.95 -3.44 -12.20
CA ASP A 95 12.96 -2.45 -13.30
C ASP A 95 14.03 -1.37 -13.12
N ASN A 96 14.48 -1.16 -11.87
CA ASN A 96 15.47 -0.14 -11.53
C ASN A 96 16.73 -0.80 -10.93
N PRO A 97 17.77 -1.06 -11.75
CA PRO A 97 19.03 -1.66 -11.30
C PRO A 97 19.76 -0.86 -10.21
N GLY A 98 19.32 0.37 -9.94
CA GLY A 98 19.85 1.22 -8.89
C GLY A 98 20.85 2.25 -9.41
N HIS A 99 21.55 2.87 -8.48
CA HIS A 99 22.54 3.91 -8.76
C HIS A 99 23.86 3.53 -8.08
N PRO A 100 25.04 3.74 -8.70
CA PRO A 100 26.31 3.32 -8.12
C PRO A 100 26.60 3.94 -6.74
N PHE A 101 26.11 5.15 -6.48
CA PHE A 101 26.39 5.89 -5.26
C PHE A 101 25.27 5.88 -4.23
N ILE A 102 24.06 5.45 -4.60
CA ILE A 102 22.89 5.47 -3.72
C ILE A 102 22.17 4.13 -3.87
N LYS A 103 22.27 3.30 -2.84
CA LYS A 103 21.56 2.02 -2.77
C LYS A 103 20.10 2.27 -2.40
N THR A 104 19.18 1.92 -3.30
CA THR A 104 17.73 2.00 -3.07
C THR A 104 17.23 0.74 -2.39
N VAL A 105 15.99 0.77 -1.87
CA VAL A 105 15.36 -0.41 -1.24
C VAL A 105 15.01 -1.47 -2.30
N GLY A 106 14.34 -1.07 -3.39
CA GLY A 106 14.01 -1.98 -4.49
C GLY A 106 12.75 -2.85 -4.28
N MET A 107 11.93 -2.54 -3.28
CA MET A 107 10.62 -3.17 -3.13
C MET A 107 9.66 -2.28 -2.33
N VAL A 108 8.36 -2.49 -2.51
CA VAL A 108 7.29 -1.71 -1.87
C VAL A 108 6.21 -2.64 -1.30
N ALA A 109 5.48 -2.16 -0.29
CA ALA A 109 4.30 -2.83 0.23
C ALA A 109 3.03 -2.37 -0.49
N GLY A 110 2.13 -3.31 -0.78
CA GLY A 110 0.82 -3.00 -1.38
C GLY A 110 -0.28 -2.78 -0.35
N ASP A 111 -0.16 -3.41 0.82
CA ASP A 111 -1.09 -3.34 1.95
C ASP A 111 -0.36 -3.64 3.27
N GLU A 112 -1.07 -3.60 4.40
CA GLU A 112 -0.49 -3.83 5.74
C GLU A 112 0.04 -5.27 5.87
N GLU A 113 -0.72 -6.25 5.36
CA GLU A 113 -0.41 -7.68 5.44
C GLU A 113 0.82 -8.07 4.60
N THR A 114 1.20 -7.27 3.61
CA THR A 114 2.40 -7.46 2.79
C THR A 114 3.65 -7.71 3.66
N TYR A 115 3.81 -6.94 4.74
CA TYR A 115 4.98 -7.07 5.63
C TYR A 115 5.03 -8.43 6.34
N GLU A 116 3.89 -9.04 6.62
CA GLU A 116 3.81 -10.36 7.27
C GLU A 116 3.91 -11.51 6.26
N VAL A 117 3.11 -11.45 5.18
CA VAL A 117 3.03 -12.51 4.16
C VAL A 117 4.40 -12.75 3.50
N PHE A 118 5.15 -11.67 3.28
CA PHE A 118 6.46 -11.68 2.61
C PHE A 118 7.61 -11.33 3.57
N ALA A 119 7.43 -11.49 4.89
CA ALA A 119 8.43 -11.18 5.93
C ALA A 119 9.81 -11.81 5.66
N ASP A 120 9.84 -13.01 5.06
CA ASP A 120 11.07 -13.70 4.68
C ASP A 120 11.99 -12.93 3.70
N LEU A 121 11.44 -11.95 2.99
CA LEU A 121 12.20 -10.99 2.18
C LEU A 121 12.23 -9.59 2.82
N PHE A 122 11.11 -9.12 3.38
CA PHE A 122 11.04 -7.78 3.98
C PHE A 122 11.97 -7.64 5.20
N ASP A 123 12.04 -8.62 6.09
CA ASP A 123 12.85 -8.55 7.31
C ASP A 123 14.34 -8.32 7.03
N PRO A 124 15.03 -9.12 6.19
CA PRO A 124 16.44 -8.86 5.90
C PRO A 124 16.65 -7.53 5.16
N VAL A 125 15.72 -7.11 4.30
CA VAL A 125 15.77 -5.82 3.62
C VAL A 125 15.62 -4.65 4.61
N ILE A 126 14.71 -4.76 5.57
CA ILE A 126 14.54 -3.78 6.66
C ILE A 126 15.82 -3.71 7.49
N GLN A 127 16.39 -4.86 7.86
CA GLN A 127 17.61 -4.91 8.65
C GLN A 127 18.79 -4.25 7.95
N GLU A 128 18.97 -4.49 6.65
CA GLU A 128 20.01 -3.81 5.86
C GLU A 128 19.75 -2.31 5.78
N ARG A 129 18.53 -1.91 5.40
CA ARG A 129 18.19 -0.50 5.16
C ARG A 129 18.27 0.35 6.43
N HIS A 130 17.97 -0.26 7.58
CA HIS A 130 17.94 0.36 8.90
C HIS A 130 19.14 -0.03 9.77
N ASN A 131 20.27 -0.39 9.15
CA ASN A 131 21.58 -0.55 9.80
C ASN A 131 21.58 -1.47 11.04
N GLY A 132 20.91 -2.62 10.93
CA GLY A 132 20.91 -3.66 11.96
C GLY A 132 19.64 -3.72 12.82
N TYR A 133 18.65 -2.85 12.60
CA TYR A 133 17.33 -3.01 13.22
C TYR A 133 16.65 -4.29 12.70
N ASP A 134 16.57 -5.32 13.54
CA ASP A 134 15.95 -6.60 13.18
C ASP A 134 14.49 -6.64 13.65
N PRO A 135 13.51 -6.59 12.73
CA PRO A 135 12.09 -6.61 13.10
C PRO A 135 11.64 -7.92 13.76
N ARG A 136 12.42 -9.01 13.67
CA ARG A 136 12.10 -10.30 14.27
C ARG A 136 12.40 -10.35 15.76
N THR A 137 13.37 -9.56 16.22
CA THR A 137 13.90 -9.62 17.59
C THR A 137 13.79 -8.30 18.33
N MET A 138 13.66 -7.19 17.63
CA MET A 138 13.56 -5.85 18.20
C MET A 138 12.12 -5.32 18.18
N LYS A 139 11.84 -4.35 19.06
CA LYS A 139 10.58 -3.59 19.07
C LYS A 139 10.87 -2.11 18.87
N HIS A 140 10.10 -1.46 18.00
CA HIS A 140 10.17 -0.02 17.80
C HIS A 140 9.39 0.72 18.89
N THR A 141 9.99 1.75 19.48
CA THR A 141 9.32 2.63 20.45
C THR A 141 9.05 3.98 19.81
N THR A 142 7.78 4.38 19.79
CA THR A 142 7.38 5.73 19.35
C THR A 142 7.37 6.70 20.53
N ASP A 143 8.03 7.84 20.37
CA ASP A 143 8.04 8.93 21.35
C ASP A 143 7.77 10.27 20.65
N LEU A 144 6.58 10.83 20.89
CA LEU A 144 6.15 12.14 20.36
C LEU A 144 6.01 13.16 21.50
N ASP A 145 6.86 13.06 22.52
CA ASP A 145 7.00 14.05 23.57
C ASP A 145 8.07 15.11 23.19
N ALA A 146 7.60 16.21 22.60
CA ALA A 146 8.45 17.33 22.20
C ALA A 146 9.16 18.01 23.39
N SER A 147 8.66 17.84 24.63
CA SER A 147 9.28 18.46 25.81
C SER A 147 10.67 17.88 26.13
N LYS A 148 10.97 16.68 25.64
CA LYS A 148 12.27 16.01 25.82
C LYS A 148 13.38 16.61 24.96
N ILE A 149 13.04 17.43 23.96
CA ILE A 149 14.03 18.10 23.11
C ILE A 149 14.70 19.22 23.90
N ARG A 150 16.01 19.05 24.12
CA ARG A 150 16.90 20.06 24.72
C ARG A 150 17.59 20.84 23.61
N SER A 151 17.73 22.15 23.75
CA SER A 151 18.18 23.06 22.68
C SER A 151 17.22 23.04 21.48
N GLY A 152 17.72 23.09 20.23
CA GLY A 152 16.91 23.08 19.01
C GLY A 152 16.69 24.45 18.40
N TYR A 153 17.53 25.42 18.75
CA TYR A 153 17.64 26.70 18.03
C TYR A 153 19.03 26.77 17.36
N PHE A 154 19.05 26.66 16.04
CA PHE A 154 20.27 26.73 15.24
C PHE A 154 20.60 28.16 14.80
N ASP A 155 21.88 28.42 14.51
CA ASP A 155 22.33 29.72 13.98
C ASP A 155 21.79 29.94 12.55
N GLU A 156 20.93 30.95 12.40
CA GLU A 156 20.24 31.27 11.15
C GLU A 156 21.16 31.83 10.06
N ARG A 157 22.42 32.15 10.38
CA ARG A 157 23.45 32.44 9.36
C ARG A 157 23.80 31.19 8.53
N TYR A 158 23.57 30.01 9.09
CA TYR A 158 23.87 28.73 8.45
C TYR A 158 22.59 27.95 8.10
N VAL A 159 21.57 27.99 8.96
CA VAL A 159 20.32 27.24 8.76
C VAL A 159 19.22 28.15 8.20
N LEU A 160 18.91 27.96 6.92
CA LEU A 160 17.91 28.76 6.20
C LEU A 160 16.46 28.38 6.55
N SER A 161 16.21 27.10 6.82
CA SER A 161 14.88 26.58 7.16
C SER A 161 14.97 25.27 7.95
N SER A 162 13.92 24.97 8.68
CA SER A 162 13.78 23.77 9.51
C SER A 162 12.50 23.03 9.13
N ARG A 163 12.57 21.71 8.95
CA ARG A 163 11.44 20.87 8.52
C ARG A 163 11.47 19.50 9.19
N VAL A 164 10.31 19.04 9.64
CA VAL A 164 10.06 17.67 10.13
C VAL A 164 8.93 17.07 9.28
N ARG A 165 9.12 15.83 8.81
CA ARG A 165 8.10 15.10 8.03
C ARG A 165 7.93 13.66 8.50
N THR A 166 6.73 13.11 8.33
CA THR A 166 6.45 11.67 8.49
C THR A 166 5.34 11.24 7.54
N GLY A 167 5.15 9.93 7.37
CA GLY A 167 4.00 9.36 6.66
C GLY A 167 3.04 8.66 7.62
N ARG A 168 1.75 8.63 7.30
CA ARG A 168 0.76 7.78 7.98
C ARG A 168 -0.14 7.10 6.96
N SER A 169 -0.51 5.87 7.27
CA SER A 169 -1.42 5.06 6.46
C SER A 169 -2.66 4.71 7.26
N ILE A 170 -3.83 4.95 6.65
CA ILE A 170 -5.13 4.54 7.17
C ILE A 170 -5.29 3.02 7.03
N ARG A 171 -5.52 2.33 8.15
CA ARG A 171 -5.70 0.87 8.19
C ARG A 171 -6.95 0.44 7.41
N GLY A 172 -6.87 -0.73 6.78
CA GLY A 172 -7.97 -1.32 6.01
C GLY A 172 -8.10 -0.80 4.57
N LEU A 173 -7.22 0.12 4.16
CA LEU A 173 -7.12 0.61 2.79
C LEU A 173 -5.74 0.24 2.24
N SER A 174 -5.70 -0.28 1.02
CA SER A 174 -4.43 -0.65 0.36
C SER A 174 -3.55 0.59 0.14
N LEU A 175 -2.24 0.41 0.19
CA LEU A 175 -1.24 1.46 -0.03
C LEU A 175 -1.22 1.93 -1.50
N PRO A 176 -0.58 3.08 -1.82
CA PRO A 176 -0.58 3.64 -3.17
C PRO A 176 -0.20 2.68 -4.33
N PRO A 177 0.75 1.74 -4.16
CA PRO A 177 1.07 0.74 -5.19
C PRO A 177 -0.11 -0.12 -5.63
N ALA A 178 -1.02 -0.45 -4.71
CA ALA A 178 -2.09 -1.42 -4.92
C ALA A 178 -3.48 -0.78 -4.99
N CYS A 179 -3.71 0.33 -4.26
CA CYS A 179 -5.03 0.92 -4.09
C CYS A 179 -5.80 1.11 -5.41
N THR A 180 -7.09 0.79 -5.36
CA THR A 180 -8.06 1.14 -6.39
C THR A 180 -8.41 2.63 -6.32
N ARG A 181 -9.06 3.16 -7.37
CA ARG A 181 -9.61 4.52 -7.33
C ARG A 181 -10.57 4.73 -6.15
N ALA A 182 -11.37 3.72 -5.80
CA ALA A 182 -12.32 3.82 -4.70
C ALA A 182 -11.62 3.93 -3.34
N GLU A 183 -10.64 3.05 -3.06
CA GLU A 183 -9.86 3.13 -1.81
C GLU A 183 -9.11 4.45 -1.69
N ARG A 184 -8.52 4.95 -2.79
CA ARG A 184 -7.81 6.23 -2.79
C ARG A 184 -8.73 7.41 -2.48
N ARG A 185 -9.93 7.43 -3.06
CA ARG A 185 -10.96 8.43 -2.75
C ARG A 185 -11.44 8.32 -1.31
N GLU A 186 -11.50 7.11 -0.75
CA GLU A 186 -11.85 6.92 0.66
C GLU A 186 -10.76 7.45 1.59
N VAL A 187 -9.48 7.24 1.26
CA VAL A 187 -8.36 7.89 1.98
C VAL A 187 -8.52 9.40 1.95
N GLU A 188 -8.78 9.99 0.76
CA GLU A 188 -8.98 11.44 0.64
C GLU A 188 -10.13 11.91 1.52
N ARG A 189 -11.30 11.25 1.45
CA ARG A 189 -12.48 11.62 2.24
C ARG A 189 -12.20 11.58 3.73
N VAL A 190 -11.68 10.48 4.25
CA VAL A 190 -11.37 10.30 5.68
C VAL A 190 -10.38 11.36 6.17
N VAL A 191 -9.31 11.59 5.41
CA VAL A 191 -8.29 12.56 5.78
C VAL A 191 -8.85 13.98 5.75
N VAL A 192 -9.57 14.38 4.70
CA VAL A 192 -10.13 15.73 4.59
C VAL A 192 -11.16 16.01 5.68
N ASP A 193 -12.01 15.03 6.00
CA ASP A 193 -13.00 15.15 7.07
C ASP A 193 -12.31 15.40 8.43
N ALA A 194 -11.27 14.64 8.77
CA ALA A 194 -10.49 14.85 10.00
C ALA A 194 -9.78 16.22 10.02
N LEU A 195 -9.20 16.64 8.89
CA LEU A 195 -8.50 17.93 8.80
C LEU A 195 -9.42 19.14 8.93
N SER A 196 -10.70 18.98 8.59
CA SER A 196 -11.71 20.03 8.78
C SER A 196 -11.99 20.34 10.27
N GLY A 197 -11.68 19.39 11.16
CA GLY A 197 -11.82 19.52 12.61
C GLY A 197 -10.72 20.33 13.29
N LEU A 198 -9.58 20.58 12.60
CA LEU A 198 -8.44 21.29 13.18
C LEU A 198 -8.75 22.77 13.43
N LYS A 199 -8.34 23.28 14.60
CA LYS A 199 -8.64 24.64 15.08
C LYS A 199 -7.36 25.41 15.42
N GLY A 200 -7.51 26.70 15.70
CA GLY A 200 -6.42 27.57 16.14
C GLY A 200 -5.35 27.73 15.06
N ASP A 201 -4.07 27.63 15.45
CA ASP A 201 -2.92 27.72 14.54
C ASP A 201 -2.83 26.53 13.57
N LEU A 202 -3.56 25.45 13.84
CA LEU A 202 -3.68 24.29 12.95
C LEU A 202 -4.89 24.36 12.03
N ALA A 203 -5.75 25.39 12.11
CA ALA A 203 -6.84 25.54 11.16
C ALA A 203 -6.30 25.84 9.75
N GLY A 204 -6.91 25.24 8.73
CA GLY A 204 -6.40 25.29 7.36
C GLY A 204 -7.41 24.95 6.29
N ARG A 205 -6.93 24.83 5.06
CA ARG A 205 -7.74 24.54 3.87
C ARG A 205 -7.11 23.42 3.06
N TYR A 206 -7.98 22.56 2.53
CA TYR A 206 -7.62 21.51 1.56
C TYR A 206 -7.84 22.01 0.13
N TYR A 207 -6.91 21.65 -0.75
CA TYR A 207 -6.91 21.97 -2.17
C TYR A 207 -6.74 20.69 -2.97
N ARG A 208 -7.77 20.30 -3.73
CA ARG A 208 -7.70 19.17 -4.66
C ARG A 208 -6.87 19.56 -5.87
N LEU A 209 -5.93 18.69 -6.26
CA LEU A 209 -5.10 18.96 -7.44
C LEU A 209 -5.92 19.05 -8.73
N SER A 210 -7.02 18.30 -8.83
CA SER A 210 -7.89 18.30 -10.03
C SER A 210 -8.71 19.58 -10.22
N GLU A 211 -8.87 20.38 -9.17
CA GLU A 211 -9.70 21.59 -9.15
C GLU A 211 -8.87 22.86 -8.88
N MET A 212 -7.55 22.71 -8.79
CA MET A 212 -6.63 23.79 -8.48
C MET A 212 -6.46 24.71 -9.69
N THR A 213 -6.58 26.02 -9.47
CA THR A 213 -6.31 27.01 -10.52
C THR A 213 -4.80 27.15 -10.77
N GLU A 214 -4.40 27.62 -11.96
CA GLU A 214 -2.98 27.87 -12.27
C GLU A 214 -2.33 28.84 -11.28
N ALA A 215 -3.08 29.85 -10.80
CA ALA A 215 -2.60 30.80 -9.81
C ALA A 215 -2.35 30.15 -8.43
N GLU A 216 -3.27 29.31 -7.96
CA GLU A 216 -3.07 28.55 -6.72
C GLU A 216 -1.91 27.56 -6.84
N GLN A 217 -1.80 26.90 -8.00
CA GLN A 217 -0.73 25.97 -8.28
C GLN A 217 0.64 26.66 -8.26
N GLN A 218 0.79 27.77 -8.97
CA GLN A 218 2.03 28.54 -9.01
C GLN A 218 2.41 29.05 -7.61
N GLN A 219 1.45 29.55 -6.83
CA GLN A 219 1.70 30.00 -5.47
C GLN A 219 2.24 28.87 -4.58
N LEU A 220 1.68 27.66 -4.68
CA LEU A 220 2.14 26.51 -3.90
C LEU A 220 3.50 25.98 -4.37
N ILE A 221 3.86 26.15 -5.64
CA ILE A 221 5.20 25.86 -6.16
C ILE A 221 6.21 26.87 -5.59
N ASP A 222 5.90 28.16 -5.65
CA ASP A 222 6.76 29.25 -5.17
C ASP A 222 7.03 29.14 -3.66
N ASP A 223 6.04 28.66 -2.91
CA ASP A 223 6.17 28.40 -1.47
C ASP A 223 6.90 27.07 -1.15
N HIS A 224 7.28 26.29 -2.16
CA HIS A 224 7.87 24.95 -2.05
C HIS A 224 6.98 23.93 -1.32
N PHE A 225 5.66 24.01 -1.53
CA PHE A 225 4.67 23.16 -0.88
C PHE A 225 4.04 22.12 -1.79
N LEU A 226 3.91 22.42 -3.09
CA LEU A 226 3.28 21.51 -4.02
C LEU A 226 4.18 20.32 -4.35
N PHE A 227 3.56 19.17 -4.53
CA PHE A 227 4.19 17.99 -5.11
C PHE A 227 3.63 17.78 -6.52
N ASP A 228 4.50 17.39 -7.45
CA ASP A 228 4.13 17.14 -8.83
C ASP A 228 3.80 15.68 -9.07
N LYS A 229 3.29 15.39 -10.28
CA LYS A 229 3.11 14.01 -10.74
C LYS A 229 4.44 13.27 -10.59
N PRO A 230 4.46 12.10 -9.91
CA PRO A 230 5.68 11.32 -9.78
C PRO A 230 6.28 10.98 -11.15
N VAL A 231 7.48 11.50 -11.42
CA VAL A 231 8.28 11.19 -12.63
C VAL A 231 9.43 10.23 -12.34
N SER A 232 9.74 10.02 -11.06
CA SER A 232 10.78 9.08 -10.64
C SER A 232 10.42 7.66 -11.10
N PRO A 233 11.32 6.95 -11.82
CA PRO A 233 11.05 5.60 -12.27
C PRO A 233 10.87 4.61 -11.11
N LEU A 234 11.37 4.95 -9.91
CA LEU A 234 11.12 4.16 -8.70
C LEU A 234 9.63 4.18 -8.32
N LEU A 235 8.99 5.35 -8.37
CA LEU A 235 7.57 5.53 -8.00
C LEU A 235 6.62 5.07 -9.12
N THR A 236 6.97 5.34 -10.38
CA THR A 236 6.12 4.94 -11.51
C THR A 236 6.14 3.43 -11.73
N ALA A 237 7.31 2.77 -11.64
CA ALA A 237 7.40 1.31 -11.72
C ALA A 237 6.74 0.61 -10.51
N ALA A 238 6.64 1.30 -9.37
CA ALA A 238 5.87 0.84 -8.21
C ALA A 238 4.35 1.07 -8.34
N GLY A 239 3.86 1.60 -9.48
CA GLY A 239 2.44 1.81 -9.72
C GLY A 239 1.82 2.98 -8.93
N MET A 240 2.63 3.86 -8.33
CA MET A 240 2.13 4.94 -7.46
C MET A 240 1.57 6.15 -8.24
N ALA A 241 1.86 6.26 -9.54
CA ALA A 241 1.40 7.36 -10.40
C ALA A 241 0.06 7.10 -11.13
N ARG A 242 -0.62 5.98 -10.85
CA ARG A 242 -1.88 5.60 -11.52
C ARG A 242 -3.00 6.60 -11.25
N ASP A 243 -3.84 6.86 -12.26
CA ASP A 243 -5.01 7.74 -12.21
C ASP A 243 -4.72 9.20 -11.80
N TRP A 244 -3.48 9.68 -11.90
CA TRP A 244 -3.14 11.05 -11.53
C TRP A 244 -3.97 12.09 -12.31
N PRO A 245 -4.53 13.16 -11.68
CA PRO A 245 -4.42 13.54 -10.26
C PRO A 245 -5.61 13.13 -9.36
N ASP A 246 -6.40 12.11 -9.73
CA ASP A 246 -7.64 11.72 -9.01
C ASP A 246 -7.39 11.45 -7.52
N ALA A 247 -8.17 12.09 -6.64
CA ALA A 247 -8.10 11.98 -5.19
C ALA A 247 -6.75 12.37 -4.56
N ARG A 248 -6.00 13.29 -5.20
CA ARG A 248 -4.78 13.88 -4.64
C ARG A 248 -5.00 15.33 -4.30
N GLY A 249 -4.34 15.77 -3.24
CA GLY A 249 -4.42 17.16 -2.82
C GLY A 249 -3.44 17.51 -1.73
N ILE A 250 -3.46 18.78 -1.38
CA ILE A 250 -2.65 19.36 -0.33
C ILE A 250 -3.55 20.12 0.63
N TRP A 251 -3.33 19.88 1.91
CA TRP A 251 -3.87 20.71 2.98
C TRP A 251 -2.72 21.49 3.61
N HIS A 252 -2.96 22.74 3.97
CA HIS A 252 -2.05 23.48 4.84
C HIS A 252 -2.82 24.40 5.80
N ASN A 253 -2.23 24.67 6.96
CA ASN A 253 -2.74 25.67 7.89
C ASN A 253 -2.62 27.09 7.29
N ASN A 254 -3.33 28.04 7.89
CA ASN A 254 -3.36 29.43 7.41
C ASN A 254 -1.96 30.08 7.39
N GLU A 255 -1.09 29.71 8.33
CA GLU A 255 0.29 30.22 8.44
C GLU A 255 1.30 29.47 7.55
N LYS A 256 0.86 28.47 6.77
CA LYS A 256 1.73 27.71 5.86
C LYS A 256 2.93 27.07 6.57
N SER A 257 2.75 26.68 7.82
CA SER A 257 3.77 26.12 8.71
C SER A 257 3.50 24.66 9.11
N PHE A 258 2.31 24.15 8.78
CA PHE A 258 1.89 22.76 8.92
C PHE A 258 1.13 22.33 7.67
N LEU A 259 1.58 21.27 7.01
CA LEU A 259 1.10 20.81 5.70
C LEU A 259 0.87 19.31 5.71
N ILE A 260 -0.12 18.87 4.93
CA ILE A 260 -0.43 17.47 4.73
C ILE A 260 -0.65 17.22 3.24
N TRP A 261 0.19 16.38 2.65
CA TRP A 261 -0.04 15.85 1.30
C TRP A 261 -0.90 14.60 1.41
N VAL A 262 -1.89 14.48 0.51
CA VAL A 262 -2.85 13.37 0.47
C VAL A 262 -2.65 12.59 -0.82
N ASN A 263 -2.44 11.27 -0.70
CA ASN A 263 -2.34 10.29 -1.79
C ASN A 263 -1.21 10.53 -2.82
N GLU A 264 -0.07 11.04 -2.36
CA GLU A 264 1.17 11.13 -3.17
C GLU A 264 1.91 9.77 -3.14
N GLU A 265 3.04 9.66 -2.44
CA GLU A 265 3.79 8.41 -2.28
C GLU A 265 3.28 7.53 -1.12
N ASP A 266 2.46 8.12 -0.23
CA ASP A 266 1.76 7.49 0.90
C ASP A 266 0.32 8.02 1.00
N HIS A 267 -0.53 7.42 1.84
CA HIS A 267 -1.87 7.97 2.14
C HIS A 267 -1.76 9.42 2.62
N THR A 268 -0.87 9.68 3.58
CA THR A 268 -0.56 11.03 4.03
C THR A 268 0.93 11.27 4.25
N ARG A 269 1.40 12.47 3.93
CA ARG A 269 2.68 13.01 4.40
C ARG A 269 2.43 14.24 5.25
N VAL A 270 2.66 14.11 6.56
CA VAL A 270 2.49 15.19 7.54
C VAL A 270 3.81 15.93 7.71
N ILE A 271 3.76 17.25 7.56
CA ILE A 271 4.93 18.12 7.47
C ILE A 271 4.74 19.31 8.40
N SER A 272 5.75 19.61 9.22
CA SER A 272 5.87 20.88 9.94
C SER A 272 7.13 21.55 9.44
N MET A 273 7.05 22.83 9.06
CA MET A 273 8.23 23.57 8.58
C MET A 273 8.12 25.05 8.87
N GLU A 274 9.27 25.72 8.94
CA GLU A 274 9.39 27.18 9.00
C GLU A 274 10.77 27.64 8.52
N LYS A 275 10.89 28.93 8.18
CA LYS A 275 12.19 29.57 7.92
C LYS A 275 12.97 29.72 9.23
N GLY A 276 14.30 29.74 9.12
CA GLY A 276 15.21 29.85 10.26
C GLY A 276 15.50 28.53 10.98
N GLY A 277 16.11 28.64 12.16
CA GLY A 277 16.77 27.53 12.86
C GLY A 277 16.00 26.95 14.03
N ASN A 278 14.76 27.36 14.28
CA ASN A 278 14.00 26.95 15.47
C ASN A 278 13.33 25.57 15.29
N MET A 279 14.16 24.53 15.19
CA MET A 279 13.73 23.14 15.08
C MET A 279 12.87 22.67 16.26
N LYS A 280 13.09 23.21 17.46
CA LYS A 280 12.27 22.87 18.64
C LYS A 280 10.81 23.25 18.41
N ARG A 281 10.53 24.47 17.95
CA ARG A 281 9.16 24.93 17.64
C ARG A 281 8.55 24.13 16.47
N VAL A 282 9.33 23.82 15.43
CA VAL A 282 8.88 22.95 14.33
C VAL A 282 8.43 21.59 14.86
N PHE A 283 9.21 20.98 15.76
CA PHE A 283 8.90 19.67 16.33
C PHE A 283 7.73 19.71 17.32
N GLU A 284 7.60 20.77 18.13
CA GLU A 284 6.45 20.98 19.01
C GLU A 284 5.14 21.05 18.22
N ARG A 285 5.10 21.86 17.14
CA ARG A 285 3.96 21.94 16.23
C ARG A 285 3.69 20.61 15.55
N PHE A 286 4.73 19.92 15.10
CA PHE A 286 4.64 18.60 14.49
C PHE A 286 3.97 17.57 15.41
N CYS A 287 4.47 17.43 16.65
CA CYS A 287 3.91 16.49 17.63
C CYS A 287 2.47 16.85 18.02
N ARG A 288 2.15 18.15 18.17
CA ARG A 288 0.78 18.60 18.46
C ARG A 288 -0.16 18.27 17.30
N GLY A 289 0.18 18.69 16.09
CA GLY A 289 -0.66 18.47 14.90
C GLY A 289 -0.89 16.99 14.63
N LEU A 290 0.15 16.16 14.74
CA LEU A 290 0.03 14.71 14.53
C LEU A 290 -0.86 14.03 15.58
N LYS A 291 -0.85 14.48 16.84
CA LYS A 291 -1.73 13.98 17.89
C LYS A 291 -3.17 14.41 17.69
N GLU A 292 -3.43 15.64 17.24
CA GLU A 292 -4.80 16.09 16.96
C GLU A 292 -5.39 15.33 15.76
N VAL A 293 -4.67 15.24 14.63
CA VAL A 293 -5.13 14.44 13.47
C VAL A 293 -5.34 12.97 13.84
N GLY A 294 -4.46 12.41 14.69
CA GLY A 294 -4.57 11.03 15.15
C GLY A 294 -5.77 10.75 16.06
N LYS A 295 -6.40 11.75 16.68
CA LYS A 295 -7.63 11.54 17.46
C LYS A 295 -8.86 11.37 16.57
N ASP A 296 -8.86 12.04 15.42
CA ASP A 296 -10.03 12.13 14.55
C ASP A 296 -10.02 11.05 13.43
N CYS A 297 -8.88 10.39 13.21
CA CYS A 297 -8.71 9.31 12.22
C CYS A 297 -8.74 7.88 12.81
N VAL A 298 -9.02 7.72 14.11
CA VAL A 298 -9.06 6.42 14.84
C VAL A 298 -10.50 6.04 15.17
#